data_AF-A0A832NK65-F1
#
_entry.id   AF-A0A832NK65-F1
#
_cell.length_a   1.000
_cell.length_b   1.000
_cell.length_c   1.000
_cell.angle_alpha   90.00
_cell.angle_beta   90.00
_cell.angle_gamma   90.00
#
_symmetry.space_group_name_H-M   'P 1'
#
loop_
_entity.id
_entity.type
_entity.pdbx_description
1 polymer ?
#
loop_
_entity_poly.entity_id
_entity_poly.type
_entity_poly.pdbx_seq_one_letter_code
_entity_poly.pdbx_strand_id
1 'polypeptide(L)'
;MKSSLPSSTRLVVGLAWLAWLLAPGSVCSAPEPFDYFRNSWQVIGLKDYKDGARVTPANELLLSEQRKVRFFCGAKVKPLGSRPTKTLLDGWLPMVRFHTETAGVRYEFMLWATPLPTVQDWRAAFDWPTEGENFLNWVQVQATNLGATSTVANANYALSGTNLSSHTGWSARLAPGKSA
;
A
#
# COMPACT_ATOMS: atom_id res chain seq x y z
N MET A 1 -89.40 15.61 3.13
CA MET A 1 -89.02 16.96 2.65
C MET A 1 -87.54 16.87 2.28
N LYS A 2 -87.21 16.78 0.97
CA LYS A 2 -86.64 17.87 0.12
C LYS A 2 -85.43 18.55 0.76
N SER A 3 -84.27 18.77 0.15
CA SER A 3 -83.64 18.44 -1.14
C SER A 3 -82.31 19.22 -1.21
N SER A 4 -81.42 18.82 -2.14
CA SER A 4 -80.41 19.61 -2.87
C SER A 4 -78.92 19.52 -2.47
N LEU A 5 -78.18 18.74 -3.27
CA LEU A 5 -76.79 18.98 -3.69
C LEU A 5 -76.73 20.21 -4.65
N PRO A 6 -75.56 20.83 -4.90
CA PRO A 6 -74.77 20.41 -6.07
C PRO A 6 -73.23 20.57 -5.98
N SER A 7 -72.54 19.70 -6.75
CA SER A 7 -71.42 19.97 -7.68
C SER A 7 -70.24 20.89 -7.31
N SER A 8 -69.02 20.35 -7.32
CA SER A 8 -67.92 20.75 -8.24
C SER A 8 -66.71 19.82 -8.09
N THR A 9 -66.30 19.09 -9.13
CA THR A 9 -65.23 19.43 -10.11
C THR A 9 -63.83 18.98 -9.69
N ARG A 10 -63.40 17.88 -10.33
CA ARG A 10 -62.05 17.45 -10.80
C ARG A 10 -60.82 18.27 -10.33
N LEU A 11 -59.76 17.59 -9.88
CA LEU A 11 -58.48 17.51 -10.65
C LEU A 11 -57.45 16.54 -10.02
N VAL A 12 -56.68 15.96 -10.94
CA VAL A 12 -55.60 14.98 -10.82
C VAL A 12 -54.30 15.68 -10.38
N VAL A 13 -53.28 14.88 -10.06
CA VAL A 13 -51.83 15.14 -10.11
C VAL A 13 -51.22 15.65 -8.79
N GLY A 14 -50.18 15.05 -8.21
CA GLY A 14 -49.33 13.98 -8.70
C GLY A 14 -48.39 13.44 -7.63
N LEU A 15 -47.92 12.23 -7.88
CA LEU A 15 -46.80 11.60 -7.19
C LEU A 15 -45.58 12.55 -7.22
N ALA A 16 -45.13 13.01 -6.06
CA ALA A 16 -43.79 13.53 -5.90
C ALA A 16 -42.95 12.49 -5.16
N TRP A 17 -42.49 11.47 -5.89
CA TRP A 17 -41.32 10.72 -5.47
C TRP A 17 -40.13 11.68 -5.53
N LEU A 18 -39.75 12.22 -4.39
CA LEU A 18 -38.48 12.92 -4.26
C LEU A 18 -37.38 11.85 -4.22
N ALA A 19 -37.11 11.24 -5.38
CA ALA A 19 -35.90 10.51 -5.62
C ALA A 19 -34.76 11.53 -5.49
N TRP A 20 -34.10 11.55 -4.34
CA TRP A 20 -32.76 12.10 -4.21
C TRP A 20 -31.91 11.38 -5.25
N LEU A 21 -31.67 12.06 -6.37
CA LEU A 21 -30.61 11.75 -7.29
C LEU A 21 -29.32 11.79 -6.48
N LEU A 22 -28.91 10.62 -6.00
CA LEU A 22 -27.52 10.32 -5.69
C LEU A 22 -26.77 10.51 -7.00
N ALA A 23 -26.30 11.74 -7.23
CA ALA A 23 -25.27 11.98 -8.22
C ALA A 23 -24.16 10.98 -7.91
N PRO A 24 -23.77 10.09 -8.84
CA PRO A 24 -22.59 9.29 -8.64
C PRO A 24 -21.44 10.27 -8.45
N GLY A 25 -20.95 10.36 -7.22
CA GLY A 25 -19.74 11.09 -6.92
C GLY A 25 -18.68 10.50 -7.82
N SER A 26 -18.32 11.25 -8.86
CA SER A 26 -17.18 10.92 -9.69
C SER A 26 -16.01 10.91 -8.73
N VAL A 27 -15.57 9.72 -8.33
CA VAL A 27 -14.35 9.56 -7.55
C VAL A 27 -13.27 10.09 -8.46
N CYS A 28 -12.87 11.33 -8.23
CA CYS A 28 -11.78 11.96 -8.95
C CYS A 28 -10.57 11.09 -8.60
N SER A 29 -10.17 10.20 -9.50
CA SER A 29 -8.99 9.37 -9.31
C SER A 29 -7.85 10.36 -9.05
N ALA A 30 -7.23 10.26 -7.88
CA ALA A 30 -6.03 11.04 -7.62
C ALA A 30 -5.06 10.77 -8.79
N PRO A 31 -4.40 11.80 -9.33
CA PRO A 31 -3.42 11.60 -10.38
C PRO A 31 -2.39 10.56 -9.92
N GLU A 32 -2.01 9.65 -10.82
CA GLU A 32 -0.98 8.66 -10.49
C GLU A 32 0.27 9.38 -9.97
N PRO A 33 0.92 8.88 -8.90
CA PRO A 33 2.13 9.51 -8.39
C PRO A 33 3.18 9.65 -9.49
N PHE A 34 3.80 10.83 -9.54
CA PHE A 34 4.85 11.12 -10.50
C PHE A 34 6.19 10.53 -10.04
N ASP A 35 6.91 9.88 -10.97
CA ASP A 35 8.31 9.49 -10.80
C ASP A 35 9.06 9.90 -12.05
N TYR A 36 10.14 10.64 -11.85
CA TYR A 36 10.94 11.20 -12.92
C TYR A 36 11.72 10.10 -13.66
N PHE A 37 12.15 9.05 -12.96
CA PHE A 37 13.00 8.01 -13.53
C PHE A 37 12.18 6.76 -13.87
N ARG A 38 12.22 6.34 -15.15
CA ARG A 38 11.69 5.03 -15.58
C ARG A 38 12.36 3.85 -14.85
N ASN A 39 13.60 4.04 -14.40
CA ASN A 39 14.41 3.04 -13.71
C ASN A 39 14.71 3.50 -12.29
N SER A 40 13.67 3.79 -11.50
CA SER A 40 13.83 4.49 -10.23
C SER A 40 14.52 3.64 -9.16
N TRP A 41 15.52 4.26 -8.55
CA TRP A 41 16.19 3.79 -7.35
C TRP A 41 15.75 4.67 -6.19
N GLN A 42 15.50 4.08 -5.03
CA GLN A 42 15.34 4.82 -3.77
C GLN A 42 16.31 4.30 -2.73
N VAL A 43 16.62 5.13 -1.73
CA VAL A 43 17.50 4.78 -0.62
C VAL A 43 16.69 4.78 0.67
N ILE A 44 16.90 3.74 1.49
CA ILE A 44 16.47 3.71 2.89
C ILE A 44 17.71 3.45 3.76
N GLY A 45 17.76 4.10 4.90
CA GLY A 45 18.91 4.03 5.79
C GLY A 45 18.77 5.06 6.90
N LEU A 46 19.73 5.05 7.81
CA LEU A 46 19.85 6.07 8.84
C LEU A 46 20.81 7.16 8.39
N LYS A 47 20.62 8.37 8.91
CA LYS A 47 21.44 9.52 8.53
C LYS A 47 22.85 9.33 9.07
N ASP A 48 23.84 9.73 8.27
CA ASP A 48 25.29 9.67 8.56
C ASP A 48 25.88 8.27 8.83
N TYR A 49 25.11 7.19 8.62
CA TYR A 49 25.65 5.84 8.55
C TYR A 49 26.43 5.64 7.26
N LYS A 50 27.49 4.82 7.32
CA LYS A 50 28.38 4.58 6.16
C LYS A 50 27.65 4.01 4.95
N ASP A 51 26.71 3.10 5.20
CA ASP A 51 25.98 2.37 4.17
C ASP A 51 24.47 2.60 4.29
N GLY A 52 23.78 2.61 3.14
CA GLY A 52 22.32 2.61 3.04
C GLY A 52 21.84 1.43 2.21
N ALA A 53 20.61 0.96 2.45
CA ALA A 53 19.96 -0.02 1.60
C ALA A 53 19.28 0.68 0.41
N ARG A 54 19.17 -0.03 -0.71
CA ARG A 54 18.60 0.53 -1.93
C ARG A 54 17.38 -0.25 -2.37
N VAL A 55 16.29 0.45 -2.65
CA VAL A 55 15.14 -0.11 -3.34
C VAL A 55 15.44 -0.04 -4.84
N THR A 56 15.56 -1.20 -5.46
CA THR A 56 15.93 -1.33 -6.87
C THR A 56 14.75 -0.97 -7.79
N PRO A 57 15.00 -0.76 -9.09
CA PRO A 57 13.93 -0.56 -10.06
C PRO A 57 12.99 -1.75 -10.21
N ALA A 58 13.46 -2.96 -9.90
CA ALA A 58 12.63 -4.16 -9.82
C ALA A 58 11.85 -4.28 -8.50
N ASN A 59 11.86 -3.25 -7.65
CA ASN A 59 11.26 -3.23 -6.32
C ASN A 59 11.83 -4.30 -5.38
N GLU A 60 13.14 -4.57 -5.49
CA GLU A 60 13.87 -5.42 -4.55
C GLU A 60 14.60 -4.54 -3.53
N LEU A 61 14.88 -5.07 -2.33
CA LEU A 61 15.74 -4.40 -1.37
C LEU A 61 17.17 -4.95 -1.47
N LEU A 62 18.09 -4.12 -1.95
CA LEU A 62 19.52 -4.38 -1.98
C LEU A 62 20.15 -3.95 -0.65
N LEU A 63 20.75 -4.91 0.04
CA LEU A 63 21.42 -4.76 1.32
C LEU A 63 22.95 -4.72 1.13
N SER A 64 23.69 -4.54 2.22
CA SER A 64 25.15 -4.70 2.24
C SER A 64 25.57 -6.08 1.72
N GLU A 65 26.78 -6.15 1.17
CA GLU A 65 27.38 -7.38 0.62
C GLU A 65 26.59 -7.98 -0.56
N GLN A 66 25.91 -7.13 -1.34
CA GLN A 66 25.13 -7.54 -2.52
C GLN A 66 23.98 -8.52 -2.22
N ARG A 67 23.55 -8.63 -0.96
CA ARG A 67 22.39 -9.41 -0.56
C ARG A 67 21.11 -8.73 -1.04
N LYS A 68 20.12 -9.52 -1.47
CA LYS A 68 18.88 -9.00 -2.06
C LYS A 68 17.66 -9.65 -1.42
N VAL A 69 16.68 -8.83 -1.07
CA VAL A 69 15.34 -9.29 -0.69
C VAL A 69 14.40 -9.04 -1.86
N ARG A 70 13.78 -10.10 -2.37
CA ARG A 70 12.77 -10.01 -3.42
C ARG A 70 11.39 -10.28 -2.82
N PHE A 71 10.41 -9.46 -3.17
CA PHE A 71 9.04 -9.59 -2.69
C PHE A 71 8.14 -10.25 -3.74
N PHE A 72 7.16 -11.01 -3.26
CA PHE A 72 6.20 -11.73 -4.07
C PHE A 72 4.80 -11.53 -3.52
N CYS A 73 3.79 -11.39 -4.39
CA CYS A 73 2.40 -11.24 -3.93
C CYS A 73 1.37 -11.81 -4.92
N GLY A 74 0.13 -11.88 -4.46
CA GLY A 74 -1.03 -12.33 -5.23
C GLY A 74 -1.30 -13.84 -5.12
N ALA A 75 -2.45 -14.26 -5.66
CA ALA A 75 -2.91 -15.65 -5.58
C ALA A 75 -1.89 -16.67 -6.13
N LYS A 76 -1.16 -16.32 -7.21
CA LYS A 76 -0.12 -17.15 -7.82
C LYS A 76 1.30 -16.83 -7.33
N VAL A 77 1.45 -15.96 -6.32
CA VAL A 77 2.74 -15.54 -5.72
C VAL A 77 3.77 -15.18 -6.79
N LYS A 78 3.56 -14.05 -7.46
CA LYS A 78 4.47 -13.56 -8.50
C LYS A 78 5.45 -12.55 -7.91
N PRO A 79 6.71 -12.49 -8.40
CA PRO A 79 7.63 -11.44 -7.98
C PRO A 79 7.06 -10.08 -8.37
N LEU A 80 7.36 -9.06 -7.56
CA LEU A 80 7.08 -7.68 -7.94
C LEU A 80 7.83 -7.33 -9.24
N GLY A 81 7.13 -6.64 -10.13
CA GLY A 81 7.73 -6.04 -11.31
C GLY A 81 8.16 -4.59 -11.05
N SER A 82 8.66 -3.92 -12.08
CA SER A 82 9.10 -2.51 -12.02
C SER A 82 7.98 -1.48 -12.17
N ARG A 83 6.73 -1.92 -12.34
CA ARG A 83 5.59 -1.03 -12.64
C ARG A 83 5.19 -0.08 -11.49
N PRO A 84 5.17 -0.50 -10.21
CA PRO A 84 4.81 0.38 -9.10
C PRO A 84 5.71 1.61 -8.99
N THR A 85 5.08 2.79 -8.95
CA THR A 85 5.77 4.04 -8.63
C THR A 85 6.18 4.06 -7.15
N LYS A 86 7.43 4.43 -6.89
CA LYS A 86 7.95 4.60 -5.52
C LYS A 86 7.73 6.04 -5.06
N THR A 87 7.14 6.19 -3.90
CA THR A 87 6.89 7.47 -3.25
C THR A 87 7.54 7.48 -1.88
N LEU A 88 7.81 8.67 -1.35
CA LEU A 88 8.21 8.85 0.05
C LEU A 88 6.96 9.12 0.89
N LEU A 89 6.94 8.69 2.14
CA LEU A 89 5.87 9.06 3.07
C LEU A 89 5.83 10.60 3.19
N ASP A 90 4.62 11.16 3.06
CA ASP A 90 4.36 12.60 2.97
C ASP A 90 5.16 13.35 1.89
N GLY A 91 5.79 12.63 0.96
CA GLY A 91 6.62 13.17 -0.10
C GLY A 91 8.07 13.48 0.30
N TRP A 92 8.47 13.30 1.57
CA TRP A 92 9.82 13.67 2.03
C TRP A 92 10.42 12.76 3.10
N LEU A 93 9.63 12.01 3.87
CA LEU A 93 10.16 11.10 4.89
C LEU A 93 10.83 9.89 4.20
N PRO A 94 11.98 9.40 4.69
CA PRO A 94 12.74 8.29 4.10
C PRO A 94 12.08 6.91 4.34
N MET A 95 10.76 6.87 4.23
CA MET A 95 9.91 5.68 4.25
C MET A 95 9.34 5.50 2.84
N VAL A 96 9.89 4.54 2.10
CA VAL A 96 9.49 4.29 0.71
C VAL A 96 8.18 3.53 0.69
N ARG A 97 7.20 4.06 -0.06
CA ARG A 97 5.89 3.45 -0.30
C ARG A 97 5.68 3.18 -1.78
N PHE A 98 5.16 2.01 -2.09
CA PHE A 98 4.64 1.69 -3.42
C PHE A 98 3.51 0.66 -3.29
N HIS A 99 2.72 0.53 -4.35
CA HIS A 99 1.62 -0.43 -4.35
C HIS A 99 1.49 -1.15 -5.68
N THR A 100 0.92 -2.35 -5.64
CA THR A 100 0.53 -3.10 -6.83
C THR A 100 -0.84 -3.73 -6.63
N GLU A 101 -1.54 -3.99 -7.72
CA GLU A 101 -2.85 -4.62 -7.69
C GLU A 101 -2.85 -5.91 -8.49
N THR A 102 -3.37 -6.98 -7.91
CA THR A 102 -3.47 -8.28 -8.58
C THR A 102 -4.70 -9.02 -8.12
N ALA A 103 -5.50 -9.51 -9.06
CA ALA A 103 -6.75 -10.24 -8.81
C ALA A 103 -7.70 -9.52 -7.82
N GLY A 104 -7.82 -8.18 -7.93
CA GLY A 104 -8.69 -7.38 -7.07
C GLY A 104 -8.16 -7.14 -5.65
N VAL A 105 -6.91 -7.48 -5.37
CA VAL A 105 -6.24 -7.18 -4.09
C VAL A 105 -5.16 -6.14 -4.33
N ARG A 106 -5.21 -5.04 -3.57
CA ARG A 106 -4.18 -4.01 -3.52
C ARG A 106 -3.19 -4.34 -2.41
N TYR A 107 -1.91 -4.42 -2.78
CA TYR A 107 -0.80 -4.64 -1.86
C TYR A 107 -0.03 -3.33 -1.71
N GLU A 108 0.00 -2.80 -0.50
CA GLU A 108 0.81 -1.63 -0.15
C GLU A 108 2.06 -2.08 0.58
N PHE A 109 3.21 -1.64 0.09
CA PHE A 109 4.51 -1.91 0.67
C PHE A 109 5.03 -0.62 1.30
N MET A 110 5.57 -0.73 2.51
CA MET A 110 6.27 0.35 3.20
C MET A 110 7.62 -0.17 3.68
N LEU A 111 8.68 0.55 3.32
CA LEU A 111 10.06 0.20 3.66
C LEU A 111 10.73 1.36 4.38
N TRP A 112 11.40 1.11 5.49
CA TRP A 112 12.09 2.13 6.27
C TRP A 112 13.25 1.52 7.08
N ALA A 113 14.07 2.37 7.67
CA ALA A 113 15.16 1.95 8.54
C ALA A 113 14.96 2.42 9.99
N THR A 114 15.46 1.67 10.97
CA THR A 114 15.55 2.09 12.37
C THR A 114 16.89 1.67 12.97
N PRO A 115 17.35 2.33 14.05
CA PRO A 115 18.44 1.82 14.87
C PRO A 115 18.18 0.39 15.35
N LEU A 116 19.24 -0.33 15.71
CA LEU A 116 19.10 -1.62 16.38
C LEU A 116 18.39 -1.42 17.73
N PRO A 117 17.50 -2.35 18.14
CA PRO A 117 16.77 -2.25 19.41
C PRO A 117 17.67 -2.35 20.65
N THR A 118 18.94 -2.73 20.46
CA THR A 118 19.95 -2.86 21.51
C THR A 118 20.71 -1.57 21.81
N VAL A 119 20.60 -0.55 20.95
CA VAL A 119 21.27 0.75 21.13
C VAL A 119 20.66 1.49 22.31
N GLN A 120 21.49 2.01 23.20
CA GLN A 120 21.04 2.68 24.42
C GLN A 120 20.43 4.05 24.10
N ASP A 121 21.14 4.87 23.34
CA ASP A 121 20.63 6.16 22.87
C ASP A 121 20.06 6.04 21.45
N TRP A 122 18.89 5.42 21.36
CA TRP A 122 18.21 5.19 20.09
C TRP A 122 17.85 6.49 19.35
N ARG A 123 17.68 7.62 20.06
CA ARG A 123 17.33 8.89 19.42
C ARG A 123 18.54 9.45 18.67
N ALA A 124 19.70 9.49 19.32
CA ALA A 124 20.94 9.90 18.67
C ALA A 124 21.30 8.96 17.50
N ALA A 125 20.99 7.67 17.64
CA ALA A 125 21.26 6.66 16.62
C ALA A 125 20.50 6.85 15.29
N PHE A 126 19.47 7.69 15.24
CA PHE A 126 18.83 8.04 13.96
C PHE A 126 19.70 8.98 13.10
N ASP A 127 20.51 9.82 13.75
CA ASP A 127 21.35 10.83 13.12
C ASP A 127 22.81 10.41 12.98
N TRP A 128 23.29 9.42 13.77
CA TRP A 128 24.70 9.01 13.77
C TRP A 128 24.91 7.59 14.31
N PRO A 129 25.87 6.80 13.80
CA PRO A 129 26.19 5.47 14.33
C PRO A 129 26.88 5.53 15.71
N THR A 130 26.09 5.68 16.78
CA THR A 130 26.59 5.80 18.17
C THR A 130 27.19 4.51 18.72
N GLU A 131 26.69 3.35 18.28
CA GLU A 131 27.08 2.02 18.77
C GLU A 131 27.34 1.04 17.61
N GLY A 132 27.89 1.58 16.50
CA GLY A 132 28.28 0.82 15.31
C GLY A 132 27.42 1.10 14.09
N GLU A 133 27.85 0.53 12.95
CA GLU A 133 27.33 0.83 11.61
C GLU A 133 26.05 0.03 11.23
N ASN A 134 25.55 -0.81 12.13
CA ASN A 134 24.42 -1.68 11.82
C ASN A 134 23.08 -1.03 12.22
N PHE A 135 22.07 -1.29 11.39
CA PHE A 135 20.69 -0.86 11.59
C PHE A 135 19.72 -1.89 10.99
N LEU A 136 18.43 -1.75 11.27
CA LEU A 136 17.39 -2.61 10.73
C LEU A 136 16.70 -1.97 9.54
N ASN A 137 16.46 -2.76 8.49
CA ASN A 137 15.51 -2.42 7.45
C ASN A 137 14.20 -3.17 7.69
N TRP A 138 13.11 -2.43 7.73
CA TRP A 138 11.78 -2.97 7.91
C TRP A 138 11.05 -3.00 6.58
N VAL A 139 10.22 -4.02 6.42
CA VAL A 139 9.28 -4.14 5.31
C VAL A 139 7.93 -4.49 5.91
N GLN A 140 6.96 -3.62 5.68
CA GLN A 140 5.55 -3.88 5.97
C GLN A 140 4.81 -4.08 4.66
N VAL A 141 3.91 -5.07 4.67
CA VAL A 141 2.99 -5.33 3.58
C VAL A 141 1.58 -5.30 4.15
N GLN A 142 0.70 -4.54 3.53
CA GLN A 142 -0.73 -4.56 3.80
C GLN A 142 -1.45 -4.99 2.54
N ALA A 143 -2.38 -5.93 2.64
CA ALA A 143 -3.22 -6.33 1.52
C ALA A 143 -4.67 -5.93 1.77
N THR A 144 -5.31 -5.29 0.79
CA THR A 144 -6.71 -4.85 0.86
C THR A 144 -7.50 -5.46 -0.29
N ASN A 145 -8.62 -6.13 0.03
CA ASN A 145 -9.51 -6.66 -0.99
C ASN A 145 -10.41 -5.55 -1.56
N LEU A 146 -10.18 -5.18 -2.81
CA LEU A 146 -10.98 -4.20 -3.56
C LEU A 146 -12.13 -4.86 -4.35
N GLY A 147 -12.18 -6.20 -4.39
CA GLY A 147 -13.18 -6.96 -5.11
C GLY A 147 -14.51 -7.09 -4.35
N ALA A 148 -15.55 -7.53 -5.08
CA ALA A 148 -16.89 -7.73 -4.54
C ALA A 148 -17.05 -9.07 -3.78
N THR A 149 -16.08 -10.00 -3.89
CA THR A 149 -16.14 -11.32 -3.26
C THR A 149 -14.95 -11.53 -2.34
N SER A 150 -15.08 -12.44 -1.38
CA SER A 150 -13.96 -12.82 -0.52
C SER A 150 -12.85 -13.48 -1.33
N THR A 151 -11.61 -13.17 -1.01
CA THR A 151 -10.42 -13.69 -1.69
C THR A 151 -9.30 -13.98 -0.70
N VAL A 152 -8.26 -14.68 -1.15
CA VAL A 152 -7.05 -14.95 -0.38
C VAL A 152 -5.93 -14.05 -0.88
N ALA A 153 -5.35 -13.27 0.04
CA ALA A 153 -4.14 -12.51 -0.19
C ALA A 153 -2.93 -13.32 0.26
N ASN A 154 -1.92 -13.42 -0.59
CA ASN A 154 -0.61 -13.97 -0.23
C ASN A 154 0.49 -12.92 -0.44
N ALA A 155 1.47 -12.89 0.46
CA ALA A 155 2.69 -12.10 0.32
C ALA A 155 3.89 -12.87 0.89
N ASN A 156 4.97 -12.96 0.14
CA ASN A 156 6.20 -13.67 0.52
C ASN A 156 7.42 -12.81 0.25
N TYR A 157 8.54 -13.15 0.89
CA TYR A 157 9.86 -12.66 0.51
C TYR A 157 10.86 -13.80 0.38
N ALA A 158 11.89 -13.56 -0.42
CA ALA A 158 13.06 -14.44 -0.55
C ALA A 158 14.34 -13.63 -0.37
N LEU A 159 15.23 -14.10 0.49
CA LEU A 159 16.59 -13.57 0.62
C LEU A 159 17.54 -14.34 -0.31
N SER A 160 18.33 -13.61 -1.10
CA SER A 160 19.36 -14.14 -1.98
C SER A 160 20.72 -13.51 -1.65
N GLY A 161 21.81 -14.26 -1.87
CA GLY A 161 23.18 -13.80 -1.56
C GLY A 161 23.79 -14.40 -0.30
N THR A 162 23.14 -15.39 0.32
CA THR A 162 23.73 -16.29 1.32
C THR A 162 23.51 -17.74 0.88
N ASN A 163 24.24 -18.70 1.46
CA ASN A 163 24.00 -20.14 1.22
C ASN A 163 22.63 -20.63 1.74
N LEU A 164 21.83 -19.74 2.31
CA LEU A 164 20.50 -20.02 2.85
C LEU A 164 19.47 -19.17 2.10
N SER A 165 18.63 -19.82 1.29
CA SER A 165 17.44 -19.22 0.71
C SER A 165 16.29 -19.30 1.72
N SER A 166 16.18 -18.28 2.58
CA SER A 166 15.02 -18.19 3.46
C SER A 166 13.78 -17.70 2.68
N HIS A 167 12.69 -18.45 2.82
CA HIS A 167 11.38 -18.08 2.35
C HIS A 167 10.47 -17.96 3.56
N THR A 168 9.85 -16.80 3.71
CA THR A 168 8.81 -16.60 4.71
C THR A 168 7.63 -15.98 4.02
N GLY A 169 6.45 -16.49 4.34
CA GLY A 169 5.23 -16.16 3.64
C GLY A 169 4.09 -15.90 4.60
N TRP A 170 3.16 -15.08 4.14
CA TRP A 170 1.94 -14.70 4.83
C TRP A 170 0.75 -14.94 3.91
N SER A 171 -0.35 -15.41 4.50
CA SER A 171 -1.62 -15.63 3.81
C SER A 171 -2.78 -15.21 4.70
N ALA A 172 -3.74 -14.49 4.13
CA ALA A 172 -4.96 -14.09 4.82
C ALA A 172 -6.18 -14.17 3.90
N ARG A 173 -7.31 -14.62 4.46
CA ARG A 173 -8.61 -14.50 3.78
C ARG A 173 -9.20 -13.13 4.08
N LEU A 174 -9.56 -12.40 3.03
CA LEU A 174 -10.10 -11.05 3.11
C LEU A 174 -11.54 -11.03 2.60
N ALA A 175 -12.45 -10.49 3.41
CA ALA A 175 -13.78 -10.08 2.94
C ALA A 175 -13.66 -8.81 2.07
N PRO A 176 -14.66 -8.49 1.23
CA PRO A 176 -14.69 -7.24 0.46
C PRO A 176 -14.42 -6.01 1.33
N GLY A 177 -13.50 -5.14 0.89
CA GLY A 177 -13.09 -3.92 1.59
C GLY A 177 -12.27 -4.13 2.86
N LYS A 178 -11.88 -5.37 3.20
CA LYS A 178 -11.04 -5.65 4.38
C LYS A 178 -9.56 -5.70 4.03
N SER A 179 -8.75 -5.32 5.01
CA SER A 179 -7.30 -5.36 4.95
C SER A 179 -6.72 -6.27 6.02
N ALA A 180 -5.52 -6.79 5.77
CA ALA A 180 -4.70 -7.49 6.74
C ALA A 180 -3.21 -7.24 6.46
#